data_AF-A0A6I8UMA9-F1
#
_entry.id   AF-A0A6I8UMA9-F1
#
_cell.length_a   1.000
_cell.length_b   1.000
_cell.length_c   1.000
_cell.angle_alpha   90.00
_cell.angle_beta   90.00
_cell.angle_gamma   90.00
#
_symmetry.space_group_name_H-M   'P 1'
#
loop_
_entity.id
_entity.type
_entity.pdbx_description
1 polymer ?
#
loop_
_entity_poly.entity_id
_entity_poly.type
_entity_poly.pdbx_seq_one_letter_code
_entity_poly.pdbx_strand_id
1 'polypeptide(L)'
;MSASKGVLLLAVLLLIAAIGGRGETVPCKVKDAEQGKVCVCTADYCDYLENPTLTDDTEFALISSSKQGLRFATSHGHFGTEDTYTVQDYVEPVPEAKNKTIFSRLLDQALASAFTLESRESTITRFVTLKVNRSKTYQTMTGFGGSYTGAVSYLVDNFKQPELADHLYKSFYAEEGLGFNLMRISIGGCDFDLGAWAYAEEEDNTMLDGMDELDERDVMRVGHIKRLVEVSGIKNLRIKGAAWSAPPWMKTNNRWTGFGRLQKQYYQTWADYHLKWVKLMEDNGLPIWAISTGNEPLNGIFFMYFVKFMSMGWTPQTQAIWLNDHLGPTIRNSEFKDIILFGNDDQRYSFPHWFKMMNYTRPNSVDYLDGLSLHWYWDEIFGSSLIDETTEYAPDKLLIVSESCIGDKPWQRSAPVLGSWERAEKYTRAFLENIKHGFHAWIDWNIILDEEGGPNYVDNTVDAPVIANTTTNEEFYKQPMFYAMGHFSKLVPEGSIRVDAVPSNVNLDCVAFLRPDKKIAAVLFNSGRADTNITVVDSERGQFTVNVPAKSIHTLLYS
;
A
#
# COMPACT_ATOMS: atom_id res chain seq x y z
N MET A 1 13.81 -55.84 -39.42
CA MET A 1 12.48 -55.19 -39.50
C MET A 1 11.88 -55.14 -38.10
N SER A 2 11.81 -53.96 -37.50
CA SER A 2 10.74 -53.49 -36.61
C SER A 2 11.21 -52.20 -35.95
N ALA A 3 10.94 -51.09 -36.62
CA ALA A 3 10.97 -49.75 -36.06
C ALA A 3 9.52 -49.25 -36.05
N SER A 4 9.18 -48.40 -35.08
CA SER A 4 7.90 -47.65 -34.93
C SER A 4 7.03 -48.05 -33.72
N LYS A 5 7.48 -47.69 -32.51
CA LYS A 5 6.59 -47.40 -31.37
C LYS A 5 7.08 -46.23 -30.48
N GLY A 6 7.91 -45.32 -31.01
CA GLY A 6 8.56 -44.27 -30.23
C GLY A 6 8.15 -42.82 -30.52
N VAL A 7 7.25 -42.55 -31.47
CA VAL A 7 7.02 -41.18 -31.98
C VAL A 7 5.63 -40.62 -31.66
N LEU A 8 4.68 -41.43 -31.19
CA LEU A 8 3.29 -40.96 -30.99
C LEU A 8 3.00 -40.32 -29.62
N LEU A 9 3.87 -40.48 -28.61
CA LEU A 9 3.64 -39.89 -27.27
C LEU A 9 4.23 -38.48 -27.11
N LEU A 10 5.23 -38.10 -27.92
CA LEU A 10 5.83 -36.76 -27.85
C LEU A 10 4.99 -35.69 -28.59
N ALA A 11 4.20 -36.09 -29.58
CA ALA A 11 3.36 -35.17 -30.34
C ALA A 11 2.09 -34.71 -29.59
N VAL A 12 1.63 -35.46 -28.58
CA VAL A 12 0.46 -35.09 -27.77
C VAL A 12 0.84 -34.15 -26.62
N LEU A 13 2.07 -34.23 -26.10
CA LEU A 13 2.57 -33.30 -25.07
C LEU A 13 3.01 -31.94 -25.66
N LEU A 14 3.32 -31.88 -26.95
CA LEU A 14 3.71 -30.63 -27.63
C LEU A 14 2.53 -29.83 -28.22
N LEU A 15 1.30 -30.37 -28.19
CA LEU A 15 0.10 -29.68 -28.64
C LEU A 15 -0.66 -28.92 -27.54
N ILE A 16 -0.22 -29.03 -26.27
CA ILE A 16 -0.73 -28.18 -25.17
C ILE A 16 0.08 -26.88 -25.04
N ALA A 17 1.25 -26.78 -25.67
CA ALA A 17 2.13 -25.61 -25.56
C ALA A 17 1.96 -24.56 -26.68
N ALA A 18 0.94 -24.69 -27.55
CA ALA A 18 0.79 -23.81 -28.72
C ALA A 18 -0.66 -23.42 -29.04
N ILE A 19 -1.47 -23.21 -28.00
CA ILE A 19 -2.63 -22.31 -28.08
C ILE A 19 -2.30 -21.15 -27.16
N GLY A 20 -1.93 -20.01 -27.75
CA GLY A 20 -1.96 -18.73 -27.06
C GLY A 20 -3.40 -18.45 -26.64
N GLY A 21 -3.80 -19.02 -25.51
CA GLY A 21 -5.06 -18.76 -24.83
C GLY A 21 -4.86 -17.56 -23.91
N ARG A 22 -5.86 -16.68 -23.86
CA ARG A 22 -6.07 -15.76 -22.75
C ARG A 22 -5.72 -16.50 -21.45
N GLY A 23 -4.82 -15.93 -20.64
CA GLY A 23 -4.40 -16.54 -19.38
C GLY A 23 -5.62 -16.97 -18.57
N GLU A 24 -5.66 -18.23 -18.15
CA GLU A 24 -6.61 -18.63 -17.14
C GLU A 24 -6.18 -17.96 -15.83
N THR A 25 -7.06 -17.13 -15.26
CA THR A 25 -6.85 -16.51 -13.95
C THR A 25 -6.41 -17.56 -12.95
N VAL A 26 -5.25 -17.39 -12.32
CA VAL A 26 -4.83 -18.26 -11.20
C VAL A 26 -5.61 -17.80 -9.96
N PRO A 27 -6.61 -18.57 -9.49
CA PRO A 27 -7.49 -18.11 -8.41
C PRO A 27 -6.72 -18.07 -7.08
N CYS A 28 -7.27 -17.40 -6.08
CA CYS A 28 -6.76 -17.52 -4.71
C CYS A 28 -6.83 -18.97 -4.19
N LYS A 29 -5.71 -19.53 -3.74
CA LYS A 29 -5.70 -20.75 -2.91
C LYS A 29 -6.07 -20.39 -1.48
N VAL A 30 -7.37 -20.38 -1.21
CA VAL A 30 -7.95 -20.00 0.07
C VAL A 30 -7.49 -20.93 1.19
N LYS A 31 -7.04 -20.36 2.31
CA LYS A 31 -6.78 -21.04 3.58
C LYS A 31 -7.59 -20.36 4.67
N ASP A 32 -8.34 -21.16 5.44
CA ASP A 32 -9.02 -20.67 6.64
C ASP A 32 -7.98 -20.31 7.71
N ALA A 33 -8.17 -19.14 8.32
CA ALA A 33 -7.33 -18.57 9.36
C ALA A 33 -8.20 -18.18 10.57
N GLU A 34 -7.56 -17.76 11.66
CA GLU A 34 -8.23 -17.49 12.95
C GLU A 34 -9.44 -16.54 12.81
N GLN A 35 -9.33 -15.49 11.99
CA GLN A 35 -10.35 -14.43 11.87
C GLN A 35 -11.01 -14.34 10.49
N GLY A 36 -10.68 -15.25 9.56
CA GLY A 36 -11.24 -15.25 8.23
C GLY A 36 -10.41 -16.06 7.24
N LYS A 37 -10.18 -15.52 6.05
CA LYS A 37 -9.58 -16.24 4.93
C LYS A 37 -8.41 -15.48 4.34
N VAL A 38 -7.31 -16.19 4.10
CA VAL A 38 -6.11 -15.69 3.41
C VAL A 38 -5.87 -16.48 2.13
N CYS A 39 -5.03 -15.96 1.25
CA CYS A 39 -4.58 -16.68 0.05
C CYS A 39 -3.12 -17.07 0.22
N VAL A 40 -2.83 -18.35 -0.03
CA VAL A 40 -1.50 -18.92 0.18
C VAL A 40 -0.70 -18.83 -1.11
N CYS A 41 0.54 -18.33 -1.00
CA CYS A 41 1.53 -18.43 -2.05
C CYS A 41 2.73 -19.25 -1.58
N THR A 42 3.23 -20.11 -2.47
CA THR A 42 4.42 -20.94 -2.34
C THR A 42 5.37 -20.67 -3.50
N ALA A 43 6.54 -21.30 -3.52
CA ALA A 43 7.48 -21.18 -4.65
C ALA A 43 6.89 -21.59 -6.01
N ASP A 44 5.96 -22.55 -6.02
CA ASP A 44 5.35 -23.09 -7.24
C ASP A 44 4.01 -22.42 -7.60
N TYR A 45 3.49 -21.53 -6.75
CA TYR A 45 2.13 -21.06 -6.89
C TYR A 45 1.89 -19.73 -6.17
N CYS A 46 1.26 -18.78 -6.86
CA CYS A 46 0.67 -17.60 -6.23
C CYS A 46 -0.47 -17.11 -7.12
N ASP A 47 -1.53 -16.58 -6.51
CA ASP A 47 -2.61 -15.91 -7.23
C ASP A 47 -2.17 -14.54 -7.77
N TYR A 48 -2.83 -14.06 -8.82
CA TYR A 48 -2.56 -12.77 -9.44
C TYR A 48 -3.86 -12.07 -9.80
N LEU A 49 -3.81 -10.75 -9.95
CA LEU A 49 -4.96 -9.89 -10.23
C LEU A 49 -4.97 -9.52 -11.71
N GLU A 50 -5.88 -10.08 -12.48
CA GLU A 50 -5.97 -9.75 -13.90
C GLU A 50 -6.57 -8.36 -14.16
N ASN A 51 -6.15 -7.73 -15.27
CA ASN A 51 -6.84 -6.57 -15.80
C ASN A 51 -8.13 -7.03 -16.49
N PRO A 52 -9.31 -6.52 -16.11
CA PRO A 52 -10.53 -6.85 -16.84
C PRO A 52 -10.41 -6.34 -18.27
N THR A 53 -10.77 -7.18 -19.23
CA THR A 53 -10.88 -6.78 -20.65
C THR A 53 -12.34 -6.58 -21.00
N LEU A 54 -12.67 -5.40 -21.52
CA LEU A 54 -14.00 -5.12 -22.05
C LEU A 54 -14.02 -5.50 -23.54
N THR A 55 -15.05 -6.22 -23.95
CA THR A 55 -15.30 -6.68 -25.32
C THR A 55 -15.86 -5.57 -26.21
N ASP A 56 -16.67 -4.68 -25.63
CA ASP A 56 -17.16 -3.49 -26.27
C ASP A 56 -17.45 -2.36 -25.27
N ASP A 57 -17.90 -1.25 -25.83
CA ASP A 57 -18.16 0.00 -25.15
C ASP A 57 -19.44 0.01 -24.31
N THR A 58 -20.30 -0.98 -24.48
CA THR A 58 -21.52 -1.18 -23.70
C THR A 58 -21.33 -2.12 -22.54
N GLU A 59 -20.16 -2.75 -22.41
CA GLU A 59 -19.82 -3.64 -21.32
C GLU A 59 -19.23 -2.89 -20.12
N PHE A 60 -19.55 -3.35 -18.92
CA PHE A 60 -18.83 -3.03 -17.70
C PHE A 60 -18.28 -4.30 -17.06
N ALA A 61 -17.11 -4.19 -16.43
CA ALA A 61 -16.58 -5.19 -15.52
C ALA A 61 -16.84 -4.76 -14.07
N LEU A 62 -17.21 -5.72 -13.22
CA LEU A 62 -17.42 -5.56 -11.79
C LEU A 62 -16.48 -6.51 -11.04
N ILE A 63 -15.47 -5.93 -10.41
CA ILE A 63 -14.42 -6.63 -9.68
C ILE A 63 -14.81 -6.59 -8.21
N SER A 64 -14.80 -7.74 -7.53
CA SER A 64 -15.42 -7.88 -6.21
C SER A 64 -14.52 -8.62 -5.21
N SER A 65 -14.40 -8.06 -4.01
CA SER A 65 -13.83 -8.76 -2.85
C SER A 65 -14.80 -8.66 -1.67
N SER A 66 -14.92 -9.71 -0.88
CA SER A 66 -15.89 -9.78 0.21
C SER A 66 -15.36 -10.48 1.46
N LYS A 67 -16.04 -10.22 2.59
CA LYS A 67 -15.81 -10.94 3.83
C LYS A 67 -15.96 -12.46 3.64
N GLN A 68 -16.93 -12.87 2.83
CA GLN A 68 -17.32 -14.27 2.64
C GLN A 68 -16.28 -15.07 1.83
N GLY A 69 -15.46 -14.40 1.01
CA GLY A 69 -14.31 -15.04 0.39
C GLY A 69 -14.00 -14.60 -1.03
N LEU A 70 -14.78 -13.71 -1.64
CA LEU A 70 -14.40 -13.17 -2.95
C LEU A 70 -13.06 -12.45 -2.82
N ARG A 71 -12.17 -12.72 -3.78
CA ARG A 71 -10.83 -12.12 -3.88
C ARG A 71 -10.66 -11.68 -5.32
N PHE A 72 -10.90 -10.39 -5.57
CA PHE A 72 -10.76 -9.80 -6.90
C PHE A 72 -11.56 -10.53 -8.00
N ALA A 73 -12.69 -11.13 -7.64
CA ALA A 73 -13.53 -11.89 -8.54
C ALA A 73 -14.15 -10.94 -9.57
N THR A 74 -13.96 -11.25 -10.86
CA THR A 74 -14.41 -10.39 -11.95
C THR A 74 -15.69 -10.94 -12.57
N SER A 75 -16.63 -10.04 -12.78
CA SER A 75 -17.91 -10.28 -13.42
C SER A 75 -18.17 -9.24 -14.49
N HIS A 76 -19.07 -9.53 -15.44
CA HIS A 76 -19.34 -8.66 -16.58
C HIS A 76 -20.84 -8.45 -16.77
N GLY A 77 -21.22 -7.25 -17.19
CA GLY A 77 -22.60 -6.87 -17.51
C GLY A 77 -22.64 -5.77 -18.57
N HIS A 78 -23.84 -5.34 -18.98
CA HIS A 78 -24.01 -4.37 -20.06
C HIS A 78 -24.86 -3.17 -19.65
N PHE A 79 -24.60 -2.02 -20.25
CA PHE A 79 -25.43 -0.82 -20.14
C PHE A 79 -26.76 -1.00 -20.88
N GLY A 80 -27.81 -0.32 -20.39
CA GLY A 80 -29.11 -0.26 -21.09
C GLY A 80 -29.97 -1.52 -20.95
N THR A 81 -29.54 -2.53 -20.18
CA THR A 81 -30.41 -3.64 -19.76
C THR A 81 -31.25 -3.22 -18.56
N GLU A 82 -32.52 -3.63 -18.51
CA GLU A 82 -33.36 -3.45 -17.31
C GLU A 82 -32.97 -4.42 -16.18
N ASP A 83 -32.21 -5.46 -16.51
CA ASP A 83 -31.79 -6.49 -15.57
C ASP A 83 -30.78 -5.95 -14.55
N THR A 84 -30.97 -6.37 -13.29
CA THR A 84 -30.00 -6.12 -12.23
C THR A 84 -28.92 -7.20 -12.28
N TYR A 85 -27.65 -6.79 -12.38
CA TYR A 85 -26.55 -7.73 -12.30
C TYR A 85 -26.22 -8.08 -10.84
N THR A 86 -26.39 -9.33 -10.44
CA THR A 86 -26.18 -9.77 -9.05
C THR A 86 -24.85 -10.50 -8.87
N VAL A 87 -23.98 -9.92 -8.03
CA VAL A 87 -22.72 -10.54 -7.64
C VAL A 87 -23.00 -11.79 -6.80
N GLN A 88 -22.43 -12.90 -7.24
CA GLN A 88 -22.46 -14.18 -6.50
C GLN A 88 -21.34 -14.19 -5.47
N ASP A 89 -21.62 -14.64 -4.25
CA ASP A 89 -20.66 -14.70 -3.15
C ASP A 89 -20.77 -16.05 -2.43
N TYR A 90 -19.76 -16.38 -1.62
CA TYR A 90 -19.74 -17.61 -0.85
C TYR A 90 -20.79 -17.56 0.27
N VAL A 91 -21.48 -18.69 0.47
CA VAL A 91 -22.45 -18.86 1.55
C VAL A 91 -21.76 -19.56 2.72
N GLU A 92 -21.79 -18.94 3.90
CA GLU A 92 -21.36 -19.62 5.12
C GLU A 92 -22.33 -20.78 5.42
N PRO A 93 -21.84 -22.02 5.64
CA PRO A 93 -22.72 -23.13 5.99
C PRO A 93 -23.47 -22.83 7.28
N VAL A 94 -24.79 -23.04 7.26
CA VAL A 94 -25.62 -22.92 8.47
C VAL A 94 -25.07 -23.92 9.50
N PRO A 95 -24.70 -23.49 10.72
CA PRO A 95 -24.23 -24.42 11.74
C PRO A 95 -25.36 -25.41 12.06
N GLU A 96 -25.24 -26.66 11.62
CA GLU A 96 -26.11 -27.73 12.10
C GLU A 96 -25.98 -27.83 13.62
N ALA A 97 -27.11 -27.82 14.31
CA ALA A 97 -27.19 -27.86 15.76
C ALA A 97 -26.29 -28.97 16.33
N LYS A 98 -25.44 -28.57 17.28
CA LYS A 98 -24.40 -29.37 17.95
C LYS A 98 -24.90 -30.76 18.35
N ASN A 99 -24.39 -31.79 17.68
CA ASN A 99 -24.21 -33.14 18.24
C ASN A 99 -23.26 -33.93 17.34
N LYS A 100 -21.95 -33.62 17.31
CA LYS A 100 -21.00 -34.45 16.54
C LYS A 100 -19.65 -34.68 17.24
N THR A 101 -19.23 -35.94 17.17
CA THR A 101 -18.06 -36.60 17.75
C THR A 101 -16.78 -36.31 16.95
N ILE A 102 -15.61 -36.74 17.46
CA ILE A 102 -14.27 -36.49 16.89
C ILE A 102 -14.16 -36.83 15.39
N PHE A 103 -14.92 -37.81 14.90
CA PHE A 103 -14.95 -38.19 13.47
C PHE A 103 -15.58 -37.11 12.56
N SER A 104 -16.44 -36.24 13.08
CA SER A 104 -17.01 -35.15 12.28
C SER A 104 -16.02 -34.02 12.03
N ARG A 105 -15.08 -33.76 12.95
CA ARG A 105 -14.06 -32.71 12.76
C ARG A 105 -13.13 -33.00 11.58
N LEU A 106 -12.80 -34.28 11.38
CA LEU A 106 -12.02 -34.73 10.22
C LEU A 106 -12.82 -34.68 8.91
N LEU A 107 -14.13 -34.89 8.97
CA LEU A 107 -15.01 -34.74 7.82
C LEU A 107 -15.28 -33.25 7.49
N ASP A 108 -15.36 -32.37 8.50
CA ASP A 108 -15.50 -30.92 8.34
C ASP A 108 -14.24 -30.31 7.69
N GLN A 109 -13.05 -30.82 8.00
CA GLN A 109 -11.80 -30.45 7.31
C GLN A 109 -11.75 -30.93 5.85
N ALA A 110 -12.42 -32.03 5.51
CA ALA A 110 -12.53 -32.53 4.14
C ALA A 110 -13.64 -31.83 3.34
N LEU A 111 -14.73 -31.40 4.00
CA LEU A 111 -15.90 -30.74 3.39
C LEU A 111 -15.75 -29.22 3.21
N ALA A 112 -14.77 -28.58 3.87
CA ALA A 112 -14.38 -27.18 3.59
C ALA A 112 -13.86 -26.94 2.15
N SER A 113 -13.72 -28.00 1.35
CA SER A 113 -13.36 -27.95 -0.07
C SER A 113 -14.56 -27.88 -1.04
N ALA A 114 -15.80 -27.91 -0.54
CA ALA A 114 -17.01 -27.89 -1.36
C ALA A 114 -17.90 -26.69 -1.04
N PHE A 115 -17.38 -25.47 -1.20
CA PHE A 115 -18.22 -24.28 -1.24
C PHE A 115 -18.82 -24.14 -2.65
N THR A 116 -20.13 -24.32 -2.78
CA THR A 116 -20.85 -23.96 -4.01
C THR A 116 -20.99 -22.44 -4.07
N LEU A 117 -20.60 -21.85 -5.21
CA LEU A 117 -20.86 -20.45 -5.51
C LEU A 117 -22.37 -20.33 -5.78
N GLU A 118 -23.13 -19.86 -4.80
CA GLU A 118 -24.60 -19.79 -4.89
C GLU A 118 -25.09 -18.35 -4.70
N SER A 119 -26.18 -18.01 -5.38
CA SER A 119 -26.86 -16.73 -5.20
C SER A 119 -27.47 -16.70 -3.81
N ARG A 120 -26.87 -15.96 -2.89
CA ARG A 120 -27.56 -15.63 -1.65
C ARG A 120 -28.75 -14.74 -1.99
N GLU A 121 -29.97 -15.21 -1.74
CA GLU A 121 -31.08 -14.28 -1.57
C GLU A 121 -30.93 -13.60 -0.20
N SER A 122 -30.43 -12.37 -0.19
CA SER A 122 -30.41 -11.57 1.03
C SER A 122 -31.83 -11.22 1.45
N THR A 123 -32.13 -11.45 2.73
CA THR A 123 -33.45 -11.17 3.30
C THR A 123 -33.79 -9.68 3.32
N ILE A 124 -32.80 -8.80 3.16
CA ILE A 124 -32.97 -7.35 3.10
C ILE A 124 -32.01 -6.79 2.03
N THR A 125 -32.58 -6.17 1.00
CA THR A 125 -31.82 -5.41 -0.01
C THR A 125 -32.06 -3.92 0.15
N ARG A 126 -30.98 -3.13 0.17
CA ARG A 126 -31.02 -1.66 0.19
C ARG A 126 -30.90 -1.12 -1.23
N PHE A 127 -31.36 0.11 -1.45
CA PHE A 127 -31.30 0.77 -2.74
C PHE A 127 -30.51 2.08 -2.64
N VAL A 128 -29.60 2.29 -3.58
CA VAL A 128 -28.75 3.48 -3.70
C VAL A 128 -28.71 3.90 -5.16
N THR A 129 -28.76 5.20 -5.42
CA THR A 129 -28.41 5.75 -6.74
C THR A 129 -27.03 6.38 -6.64
N LEU A 130 -26.09 5.95 -7.47
CA LEU A 130 -24.77 6.55 -7.60
C LEU A 130 -24.75 7.42 -8.85
N LYS A 131 -24.51 8.73 -8.69
CA LYS A 131 -24.34 9.65 -9.82
C LYS A 131 -22.86 9.88 -10.07
N VAL A 132 -22.38 9.57 -11.27
CA VAL A 132 -21.01 9.84 -11.71
C VAL A 132 -21.04 10.99 -12.73
N ASN A 133 -20.31 12.06 -12.45
CA ASN A 133 -20.19 13.20 -13.36
C ASN A 133 -18.75 13.34 -13.83
N ARG A 134 -18.50 12.93 -15.08
CA ARG A 134 -17.17 12.92 -15.69
C ARG A 134 -16.58 14.32 -15.90
N SER A 135 -17.43 15.37 -16.00
CA SER A 135 -16.96 16.73 -16.28
C SER A 135 -16.44 17.49 -15.05
N LYS A 136 -16.72 16.98 -13.83
CA LYS A 136 -16.28 17.60 -12.58
C LYS A 136 -15.09 16.82 -12.02
N THR A 137 -13.90 17.34 -12.30
CA THR A 137 -12.61 16.71 -11.98
C THR A 137 -11.98 17.29 -10.72
N TYR A 138 -11.09 16.51 -10.10
CA TYR A 138 -10.29 16.90 -8.95
C TYR A 138 -8.81 16.60 -9.20
N GLN A 139 -8.11 16.00 -8.22
CA GLN A 139 -6.68 15.70 -8.32
C GLN A 139 -6.37 14.53 -9.26
N THR A 140 -5.15 14.54 -9.79
CA THR A 140 -4.56 13.41 -10.53
C THR A 140 -3.81 12.49 -9.57
N MET A 141 -4.01 11.19 -9.70
CA MET A 141 -3.36 10.19 -8.86
C MET A 141 -1.93 9.94 -9.32
N THR A 142 -0.97 10.10 -8.39
CA THR A 142 0.45 9.80 -8.58
C THR A 142 0.71 8.30 -8.47
N GLY A 143 0.02 7.61 -7.56
CA GLY A 143 0.08 6.16 -7.45
C GLY A 143 0.06 5.60 -6.03
N PHE A 144 0.48 4.35 -5.92
CA PHE A 144 0.33 3.52 -4.73
C PHE A 144 1.60 2.70 -4.48
N GLY A 145 1.90 2.40 -3.22
CA GLY A 145 3.15 1.75 -2.86
C GLY A 145 3.18 1.12 -1.48
N GLY A 146 4.35 0.61 -1.11
CA GLY A 146 4.68 0.12 0.21
C GLY A 146 6.14 0.42 0.60
N SER A 147 6.48 0.21 1.86
CA SER A 147 7.85 0.34 2.38
C SER A 147 8.67 -0.94 2.24
N TYR A 148 9.94 -0.79 1.87
CA TYR A 148 10.94 -1.86 1.82
C TYR A 148 12.00 -1.63 2.90
N THR A 149 11.75 -2.20 4.08
CA THR A 149 12.57 -2.04 5.31
C THR A 149 13.60 -3.16 5.47
N GLY A 150 14.45 -3.08 6.49
CA GLY A 150 15.38 -4.15 6.84
C GLY A 150 14.68 -5.47 7.19
N ALA A 151 13.49 -5.41 7.78
CA ALA A 151 12.63 -6.55 8.08
C ALA A 151 12.20 -7.28 6.80
N VAL A 152 11.80 -6.52 5.77
CA VAL A 152 11.45 -7.07 4.46
C VAL A 152 12.66 -7.79 3.86
N SER A 153 13.84 -7.16 3.86
CA SER A 153 15.06 -7.79 3.36
C SER A 153 15.39 -9.08 4.10
N TYR A 154 15.31 -9.07 5.43
CA TYR A 154 15.55 -10.25 6.26
C TYR A 154 14.59 -11.40 5.94
N LEU A 155 13.29 -11.13 5.81
CA LEU A 155 12.30 -12.18 5.53
C LEU A 155 12.50 -12.78 4.14
N VAL A 156 12.79 -11.94 3.14
CA VAL A 156 13.10 -12.40 1.78
C VAL A 156 14.34 -13.30 1.75
N ASP A 157 15.41 -12.91 2.45
CA ASP A 157 16.67 -13.68 2.46
C ASP A 157 16.51 -15.04 3.16
N ASN A 158 15.55 -15.16 4.08
CA ASN A 158 15.26 -16.42 4.78
C ASN A 158 14.34 -17.38 4.02
N PHE A 159 13.74 -16.97 2.88
CA PHE A 159 12.93 -17.88 2.07
C PHE A 159 13.78 -19.04 1.54
N LYS A 160 13.25 -20.27 1.64
CA LYS A 160 13.98 -21.47 1.17
C LYS A 160 14.15 -21.55 -0.34
N GLN A 161 13.26 -20.90 -1.08
CA GLN A 161 13.23 -20.91 -2.54
C GLN A 161 13.11 -19.47 -3.05
N PRO A 162 14.00 -19.02 -3.97
CA PRO A 162 14.01 -17.65 -4.46
C PRO A 162 12.73 -17.27 -5.24
N GLU A 163 12.06 -18.24 -5.85
CA GLU A 163 10.79 -18.04 -6.56
C GLU A 163 9.70 -17.48 -5.65
N LEU A 164 9.75 -17.76 -4.34
CA LEU A 164 8.82 -17.19 -3.37
C LEU A 164 8.99 -15.66 -3.26
N ALA A 165 10.23 -15.17 -3.31
CA ALA A 165 10.50 -13.73 -3.35
C ALA A 165 10.00 -13.10 -4.66
N ASP A 166 10.19 -13.79 -5.80
CA ASP A 166 9.69 -13.32 -7.09
C ASP A 166 8.16 -13.22 -7.10
N HIS A 167 7.47 -14.19 -6.49
CA HIS A 167 6.01 -14.16 -6.30
C HIS A 167 5.56 -12.99 -5.41
N LEU A 168 6.30 -12.70 -4.33
CA LEU A 168 6.05 -11.53 -3.49
C LEU A 168 6.19 -10.23 -4.31
N TYR A 169 7.28 -10.08 -5.05
CA TYR A 169 7.56 -8.90 -5.87
C TYR A 169 6.51 -8.68 -6.94
N LYS A 170 6.15 -9.74 -7.68
CA LYS A 170 5.11 -9.67 -8.70
C LYS A 170 3.74 -9.35 -8.11
N SER A 171 3.43 -9.89 -6.93
CA SER A 171 2.16 -9.61 -6.25
C SER A 171 1.95 -8.11 -6.01
N PHE A 172 3.01 -7.36 -5.70
CA PHE A 172 2.90 -5.91 -5.45
C PHE A 172 3.13 -5.06 -6.71
N TYR A 173 4.18 -5.35 -7.49
CA TYR A 173 4.71 -4.41 -8.49
C TYR A 173 4.52 -4.84 -9.95
N ALA A 174 4.16 -6.10 -10.23
CA ALA A 174 3.89 -6.50 -11.61
C ALA A 174 2.55 -5.95 -12.10
N GLU A 175 2.38 -5.91 -13.42
CA GLU A 175 1.10 -5.53 -14.02
C GLU A 175 -0.01 -6.46 -13.54
N GLU A 176 0.22 -7.77 -13.50
CA GLU A 176 -0.68 -8.78 -12.96
C GLU A 176 -0.78 -8.81 -11.41
N GLY A 177 -0.09 -7.92 -10.70
CA GLY A 177 -0.19 -7.75 -9.25
C GLY A 177 -1.09 -6.59 -8.83
N LEU A 178 -0.70 -5.90 -7.75
CA LEU A 178 -1.33 -4.65 -7.31
C LEU A 178 -0.95 -3.45 -8.20
N GLY A 179 0.05 -3.58 -9.07
CA GLY A 179 0.52 -2.49 -9.93
C GLY A 179 1.11 -1.30 -9.16
N PHE A 180 1.73 -1.53 -8.00
CA PHE A 180 2.41 -0.48 -7.25
C PHE A 180 3.50 0.18 -8.09
N ASN A 181 3.61 1.50 -7.99
CA ASN A 181 4.66 2.30 -8.62
C ASN A 181 5.43 3.18 -7.63
N LEU A 182 5.04 3.19 -6.36
CA LEU A 182 5.76 3.91 -5.29
C LEU A 182 6.42 2.91 -4.35
N MET A 183 7.58 3.28 -3.83
CA MET A 183 8.28 2.56 -2.79
C MET A 183 8.88 3.53 -1.80
N ARG A 184 8.76 3.25 -0.49
CA ARG A 184 9.46 4.01 0.55
C ARG A 184 10.61 3.18 1.11
N ILE A 185 11.76 3.82 1.29
CA ILE A 185 12.93 3.23 1.94
C ILE A 185 13.48 4.19 2.99
N SER A 186 14.12 3.64 4.03
CA SER A 186 14.80 4.43 5.05
C SER A 186 16.14 4.97 4.55
N ILE A 187 16.47 6.21 4.90
CA ILE A 187 17.82 6.76 4.76
C ILE A 187 18.59 6.36 6.01
N GLY A 188 19.43 5.32 5.91
CA GLY A 188 19.94 4.60 7.08
C GLY A 188 18.90 3.60 7.61
N GLY A 189 18.91 3.33 8.92
CA GLY A 189 17.97 2.39 9.53
C GLY A 189 16.59 2.99 9.87
N CYS A 190 15.68 2.10 10.24
CA CYS A 190 14.38 2.39 10.85
C CYS A 190 14.10 1.44 12.02
N ASP A 191 12.94 1.55 12.65
CA ASP A 191 12.47 0.62 13.69
C ASP A 191 12.30 -0.82 13.18
N PHE A 192 11.90 -1.00 11.92
CA PHE A 192 11.83 -2.29 11.20
C PHE A 192 13.16 -2.70 10.56
N ASP A 193 14.27 -2.42 11.24
CA ASP A 193 15.57 -3.05 11.00
C ASP A 193 15.89 -4.02 12.14
N LEU A 194 16.98 -4.79 12.00
CA LEU A 194 17.46 -5.69 13.06
C LEU A 194 18.22 -4.95 14.17
N GLY A 195 18.45 -3.64 14.02
CA GLY A 195 19.12 -2.79 14.99
C GLY A 195 19.14 -1.33 14.55
N ALA A 196 19.47 -0.44 15.48
CA ALA A 196 19.62 0.98 15.16
C ALA A 196 20.92 1.23 14.38
N TRP A 197 20.83 1.96 13.28
CA TRP A 197 22.00 2.33 12.47
C TRP A 197 21.77 3.56 11.59
N ALA A 198 22.86 4.18 11.14
CA ALA A 198 22.91 5.21 10.12
C ALA A 198 24.22 5.11 9.33
N TYR A 199 24.36 5.87 8.26
CA TYR A 199 25.67 6.07 7.63
C TYR A 199 26.53 7.02 8.47
N ALA A 200 27.85 7.00 8.29
CA ALA A 200 28.80 7.90 8.95
C ALA A 200 28.68 7.92 10.49
N GLU A 201 28.63 6.74 11.13
CA GLU A 201 28.48 6.62 12.59
C GLU A 201 29.73 7.02 13.39
N GLU A 202 30.89 7.13 12.73
CA GLU A 202 32.12 7.59 13.34
C GLU A 202 31.96 9.01 13.91
N GLU A 203 32.41 9.21 15.15
CA GLU A 203 32.23 10.46 15.88
C GLU A 203 32.91 11.63 15.17
N ASP A 204 32.21 12.77 15.09
CA ASP A 204 32.66 14.00 14.42
C ASP A 204 33.07 13.83 12.95
N ASN A 205 32.57 12.79 12.27
CA ASN A 205 32.73 12.59 10.83
C ASN A 205 31.86 13.59 10.02
N THR A 206 32.19 14.87 10.12
CA THR A 206 31.49 15.98 9.47
C THR A 206 31.70 16.05 7.96
N MET A 207 32.73 15.37 7.46
CA MET A 207 33.00 15.21 6.03
C MET A 207 32.22 14.04 5.40
N LEU A 208 31.58 13.23 6.23
CA LEU A 208 30.81 12.04 5.82
C LEU A 208 31.67 11.07 5.02
N ASP A 209 32.90 10.84 5.50
CA ASP A 209 33.83 9.87 4.95
C ASP A 209 33.21 8.47 5.06
N GLY A 210 33.37 7.65 4.03
CA GLY A 210 32.76 6.31 3.96
C GLY A 210 31.34 6.27 3.41
N MET A 211 30.72 7.40 3.09
CA MET A 211 29.45 7.47 2.35
C MET A 211 29.63 7.46 0.82
N ASP A 212 30.67 6.78 0.34
CA ASP A 212 30.95 6.58 -1.09
C ASP A 212 30.62 5.14 -1.54
N GLU A 213 30.30 4.25 -0.59
CA GLU A 213 29.89 2.87 -0.81
C GLU A 213 28.64 2.56 0.04
N LEU A 214 27.84 1.57 -0.41
CA LEU A 214 26.66 1.14 0.33
C LEU A 214 27.07 0.43 1.62
N ASP A 215 26.33 0.69 2.69
CA ASP A 215 26.38 -0.15 3.89
C ASP A 215 25.90 -1.57 3.54
N GLU A 216 26.44 -2.60 4.19
CA GLU A 216 26.08 -4.01 3.92
C GLU A 216 24.56 -4.25 3.94
N ARG A 217 23.84 -3.59 4.86
CA ARG A 217 22.37 -3.68 4.96
C ARG A 217 21.67 -3.13 3.73
N ASP A 218 22.25 -2.10 3.11
CA ASP A 218 21.76 -1.52 1.87
C ASP A 218 22.24 -2.23 0.61
N VAL A 219 23.40 -2.88 0.62
CA VAL A 219 23.83 -3.77 -0.47
C VAL A 219 22.76 -4.84 -0.72
N MET A 220 22.30 -5.50 0.35
CA MET A 220 21.23 -6.50 0.30
C MET A 220 19.92 -5.89 -0.23
N ARG A 221 19.46 -4.78 0.38
CA ARG A 221 18.21 -4.12 -0.01
C ARG A 221 18.22 -3.68 -1.49
N VAL A 222 19.33 -3.10 -1.96
CA VAL A 222 19.51 -2.68 -3.36
C VAL A 222 19.47 -3.89 -4.29
N GLY A 223 20.13 -4.99 -3.94
CA GLY A 223 20.08 -6.24 -4.70
C GLY A 223 18.65 -6.77 -4.85
N HIS A 224 17.88 -6.76 -3.77
CA HIS A 224 16.48 -7.18 -3.78
C HIS A 224 15.59 -6.27 -4.63
N ILE A 225 15.74 -4.95 -4.52
CA ILE A 225 14.95 -4.00 -5.32
C ILE A 225 15.29 -4.15 -6.81
N LYS A 226 16.56 -4.38 -7.18
CA LYS A 226 16.93 -4.68 -8.56
C LYS A 226 16.28 -5.96 -9.08
N ARG A 227 16.27 -7.04 -8.28
CA ARG A 227 15.56 -8.28 -8.61
C ARG A 227 14.06 -8.04 -8.77
N LEU A 228 13.45 -7.28 -7.85
CA LEU A 228 12.04 -6.88 -7.91
C LEU A 228 11.74 -6.16 -9.23
N VAL A 229 12.54 -5.17 -9.62
CA VAL A 229 12.37 -4.45 -10.89
C VAL A 229 12.49 -5.39 -12.09
N GLU A 230 13.46 -6.31 -12.07
CA GLU A 230 13.66 -7.30 -13.12
C GLU A 230 12.43 -8.22 -13.29
N VAL A 231 11.93 -8.82 -12.20
CA VAL A 231 10.90 -9.86 -12.29
C VAL A 231 9.48 -9.32 -12.37
N SER A 232 9.22 -8.13 -11.81
CA SER A 232 7.92 -7.46 -11.95
C SER A 232 7.79 -6.75 -13.30
N GLY A 233 8.91 -6.44 -13.96
CA GLY A 233 8.92 -5.70 -15.22
C GLY A 233 8.56 -4.23 -15.10
N ILE A 234 8.39 -3.71 -13.88
CA ILE A 234 8.04 -2.31 -13.61
C ILE A 234 9.03 -1.34 -14.27
N LYS A 235 8.50 -0.27 -14.87
CA LYS A 235 9.30 0.73 -15.61
C LYS A 235 9.37 2.11 -14.95
N ASN A 236 8.43 2.42 -14.07
CA ASN A 236 8.25 3.74 -13.45
C ASN A 236 8.25 3.66 -11.92
N LEU A 237 9.11 2.82 -11.33
CA LEU A 237 9.25 2.76 -9.87
C LEU A 237 9.78 4.09 -9.32
N ARG A 238 9.03 4.71 -8.39
CA ARG A 238 9.40 5.94 -7.71
C ARG A 238 9.76 5.66 -6.26
N ILE A 239 11.03 5.88 -5.93
CA ILE A 239 11.56 5.63 -4.59
C ILE A 239 11.56 6.93 -3.77
N LYS A 240 10.90 6.91 -2.60
CA LYS A 240 10.93 7.97 -1.58
C LYS A 240 11.83 7.57 -0.41
N GLY A 241 12.81 8.41 -0.07
CA GLY A 241 13.64 8.27 1.13
C GLY A 241 13.10 9.04 2.33
N ALA A 242 13.24 8.50 3.55
CA ALA A 242 13.07 9.26 4.79
C ALA A 242 14.07 8.81 5.85
N ALA A 243 14.70 9.76 6.56
CA ALA A 243 15.61 9.46 7.67
C ALA A 243 14.84 9.43 8.99
N TRP A 244 15.03 8.38 9.80
CA TRP A 244 14.50 8.33 11.18
C TRP A 244 15.38 9.12 12.15
N SER A 245 16.70 9.01 11.99
CA SER A 245 17.65 9.67 12.87
C SER A 245 18.99 9.89 12.16
N ALA A 246 19.68 10.96 12.56
CA ALA A 246 21.12 11.09 12.33
C ALA A 246 21.88 10.17 13.31
N PRO A 247 23.18 9.93 13.05
CA PRO A 247 24.08 9.34 14.03
C PRO A 247 24.02 10.03 15.39
N PRO A 248 24.23 9.30 16.51
CA PRO A 248 24.17 9.85 17.85
C PRO A 248 25.02 11.10 18.05
N TRP A 249 26.25 11.12 17.51
CA TRP A 249 27.18 12.24 17.67
C TRP A 249 26.65 13.57 17.09
N MET A 250 25.72 13.53 16.12
CA MET A 250 25.09 14.75 15.60
C MET A 250 23.96 15.29 16.49
N LYS A 251 23.56 14.58 17.54
CA LYS A 251 22.33 14.84 18.31
C LYS A 251 22.63 15.42 19.68
N THR A 252 21.73 16.24 20.21
CA THR A 252 21.90 16.88 21.53
C THR A 252 21.95 15.91 22.71
N ASN A 253 21.51 14.67 22.52
CA ASN A 253 21.45 13.65 23.57
C ASN A 253 22.44 12.50 23.37
N ASN A 254 23.23 12.52 22.29
CA ASN A 254 24.17 11.44 21.91
C ASN A 254 23.54 10.04 21.96
N ARG A 255 22.28 9.90 21.52
CA ARG A 255 21.52 8.63 21.55
C ARG A 255 20.64 8.46 20.32
N TRP A 256 20.35 7.21 19.97
CA TRP A 256 19.40 6.87 18.91
C TRP A 256 17.96 7.28 19.24
N THR A 257 17.54 7.10 20.49
CA THR A 257 16.15 7.34 20.94
C THR A 257 16.06 8.35 22.09
N GLY A 258 14.84 8.77 22.42
CA GLY A 258 14.52 9.77 23.46
C GLY A 258 14.60 11.22 22.97
N PHE A 259 14.43 12.18 23.88
CA PHE A 259 14.49 13.61 23.53
C PHE A 259 15.86 13.96 22.95
N GLY A 260 15.89 14.28 21.66
CA GLY A 260 17.13 14.52 20.95
C GLY A 260 16.85 15.27 19.66
N ARG A 261 17.56 16.39 19.47
CA ARG A 261 17.46 17.21 18.27
C ARG A 261 18.81 17.23 17.58
N LEU A 262 18.82 17.58 16.29
CA LEU A 262 20.07 17.85 15.58
C LEU A 262 20.78 19.05 16.23
N GLN A 263 22.08 18.92 16.51
CA GLN A 263 22.86 20.06 16.99
C GLN A 263 23.08 21.06 15.84
N LYS A 264 23.01 22.35 16.15
CA LYS A 264 23.05 23.41 15.12
C LYS A 264 24.33 23.38 14.29
N GLN A 265 25.46 23.00 14.87
CA GLN A 265 26.72 22.94 14.12
C GLN A 265 26.71 21.89 13.00
N TYR A 266 25.81 20.90 13.04
CA TYR A 266 25.72 19.83 12.04
C TYR A 266 24.57 20.03 11.05
N TYR A 267 23.93 21.20 11.01
CA TYR A 267 22.81 21.45 10.09
C TYR A 267 23.20 21.30 8.61
N GLN A 268 24.38 21.82 8.24
CA GLN A 268 24.90 21.64 6.88
C GLN A 268 25.31 20.19 6.63
N THR A 269 26.08 19.58 7.55
CA THR A 269 26.47 18.17 7.46
C THR A 269 25.25 17.25 7.26
N TRP A 270 24.14 17.51 7.93
CA TRP A 270 22.91 16.72 7.78
C TRP A 270 22.20 16.96 6.44
N ALA A 271 22.31 18.16 5.85
CA ALA A 271 21.86 18.41 4.49
C ALA A 271 22.74 17.67 3.47
N ASP A 272 24.06 17.72 3.64
CA ASP A 272 25.03 17.01 2.80
C ASP A 272 24.86 15.50 2.91
N TYR A 273 24.48 14.98 4.07
CA TYR A 273 24.15 13.57 4.30
C TYR A 273 23.00 13.09 3.40
N HIS A 274 21.92 13.87 3.30
CA HIS A 274 20.81 13.54 2.41
C HIS A 274 21.25 13.57 0.94
N LEU A 275 22.02 14.58 0.55
CA LEU A 275 22.52 14.70 -0.82
C LEU A 275 23.46 13.54 -1.19
N LYS A 276 24.39 13.17 -0.30
CA LYS A 276 25.28 12.02 -0.48
C LYS A 276 24.49 10.72 -0.58
N TRP A 277 23.46 10.52 0.25
CA TRP A 277 22.63 9.32 0.16
C TRP A 277 21.86 9.24 -1.17
N VAL A 278 21.29 10.36 -1.65
CA VAL A 278 20.63 10.40 -2.96
C VAL A 278 21.62 9.99 -4.06
N LYS A 279 22.81 10.58 -4.06
CA LYS A 279 23.88 10.24 -5.00
C LYS A 279 24.26 8.76 -4.92
N LEU A 280 24.43 8.24 -3.71
CA LEU A 280 24.84 6.87 -3.46
C LEU A 280 23.82 5.86 -4.00
N MET A 281 22.51 6.12 -3.84
CA MET A 281 21.46 5.27 -4.39
C MET A 281 21.41 5.34 -5.92
N GLU A 282 21.52 6.54 -6.50
CA GLU A 282 21.58 6.77 -7.95
C GLU A 282 22.76 6.05 -8.61
N ASP A 283 23.97 6.18 -8.03
CA ASP A 283 25.19 5.51 -8.49
C ASP A 283 25.07 3.98 -8.41
N ASN A 284 24.21 3.47 -7.52
CA ASN A 284 23.89 2.06 -7.38
C ASN A 284 22.63 1.63 -8.16
N GLY A 285 22.11 2.46 -9.05
CA GLY A 285 21.02 2.12 -9.98
C GLY A 285 19.62 2.16 -9.37
N LEU A 286 19.43 2.87 -8.25
CA LEU A 286 18.13 3.15 -7.65
C LEU A 286 17.84 4.65 -7.73
N PRO A 287 17.18 5.13 -8.79
CA PRO A 287 16.89 6.55 -8.92
C PRO A 287 15.90 7.03 -7.85
N ILE A 288 16.24 8.13 -7.20
CA ILE A 288 15.44 8.66 -6.08
C ILE A 288 14.46 9.69 -6.62
N TRP A 289 13.18 9.41 -6.43
CA TRP A 289 12.10 10.31 -6.82
C TRP A 289 11.90 11.44 -5.81
N ALA A 290 12.01 11.13 -4.51
CA ALA A 290 11.72 12.08 -3.45
C ALA A 290 12.47 11.78 -2.16
N ILE A 291 12.64 12.79 -1.31
CA ILE A 291 13.05 12.63 0.08
C ILE A 291 12.14 13.42 1.02
N SER A 292 12.04 12.98 2.27
CA SER A 292 11.35 13.67 3.35
C SER A 292 12.32 14.51 4.20
N THR A 293 11.84 15.59 4.81
CA THR A 293 12.55 16.34 5.85
C THR A 293 12.84 15.56 7.15
N GLY A 294 12.37 14.31 7.24
CA GLY A 294 12.61 13.39 8.35
C GLY A 294 11.31 12.69 8.77
N ASN A 295 11.44 11.44 9.22
CA ASN A 295 10.31 10.63 9.68
C ASN A 295 9.85 11.06 11.08
N GLU A 296 8.55 11.34 11.24
CA GLU A 296 7.87 11.64 12.51
C GLU A 296 8.66 12.60 13.43
N PRO A 297 8.94 13.84 12.98
CA PRO A 297 9.71 14.84 13.72
C PRO A 297 9.23 15.08 15.16
N LEU A 298 7.96 14.86 15.47
CA LEU A 298 7.41 15.01 16.82
C LEU A 298 7.87 13.90 17.78
N ASN A 299 8.30 12.74 17.29
CA ASN A 299 8.69 11.61 18.13
C ASN A 299 9.88 11.92 19.04
N GLY A 300 10.91 12.58 18.49
CA GLY A 300 12.09 12.98 19.26
C GLY A 300 11.87 14.20 20.18
N ILE A 301 10.65 14.72 20.29
CA ILE A 301 10.30 15.88 21.14
C ILE A 301 9.14 15.61 22.07
N PHE A 302 7.99 15.16 21.57
CA PHE A 302 6.76 15.04 22.35
C PHE A 302 6.45 13.61 22.76
N PHE A 303 6.74 12.63 21.91
CA PHE A 303 6.44 11.21 22.17
C PHE A 303 7.64 10.41 22.66
N MET A 304 8.69 11.09 23.14
CA MET A 304 9.97 10.50 23.57
C MET A 304 9.85 9.37 24.61
N TYR A 305 8.76 9.35 25.39
CA TYR A 305 8.53 8.37 26.45
C TYR A 305 7.86 7.09 25.93
N PHE A 306 7.22 7.18 24.77
CA PHE A 306 6.51 6.07 24.12
C PHE A 306 7.32 5.47 22.98
N VAL A 307 8.09 6.32 22.27
CA VAL A 307 8.96 5.93 21.17
C VAL A 307 10.28 5.40 21.71
N LYS A 308 10.56 4.12 21.46
CA LYS A 308 11.79 3.43 21.91
C LYS A 308 12.80 3.18 20.80
N PHE A 309 12.41 3.44 19.55
CA PHE A 309 13.25 3.30 18.38
C PHE A 309 13.97 4.61 18.03
N MET A 310 14.83 4.55 17.02
CA MET A 310 15.60 5.70 16.55
C MET A 310 14.68 6.84 16.09
N SER A 311 14.97 8.07 16.52
CA SER A 311 14.14 9.23 16.18
C SER A 311 14.94 10.52 16.25
N MET A 312 14.60 11.51 15.41
CA MET A 312 15.16 12.85 15.46
C MET A 312 14.05 13.88 15.68
N GLY A 313 14.16 14.60 16.79
CA GLY A 313 13.22 15.62 17.17
C GLY A 313 13.39 16.91 16.36
N TRP A 314 12.29 17.41 15.81
CA TRP A 314 12.21 18.75 15.24
C TRP A 314 11.02 19.52 15.81
N THR A 315 11.16 20.84 15.92
CA THR A 315 10.00 21.75 16.01
C THR A 315 9.80 22.39 14.64
N PRO A 316 8.61 22.95 14.31
CA PRO A 316 8.43 23.60 13.02
C PRO A 316 9.42 24.77 12.84
N GLN A 317 9.81 25.45 13.92
CA GLN A 317 10.79 26.53 13.87
C GLN A 317 12.19 26.03 13.48
N THR A 318 12.69 24.96 14.11
CA THR A 318 14.04 24.44 13.81
C THR A 318 14.07 23.75 12.45
N GLN A 319 13.00 23.06 12.06
CA GLN A 319 12.91 22.42 10.76
C GLN A 319 12.83 23.46 9.64
N ALA A 320 12.13 24.58 9.84
CA ALA A 320 12.10 25.69 8.89
C ALA A 320 13.48 26.30 8.65
N ILE A 321 14.27 26.49 9.71
CA ILE A 321 15.66 26.97 9.60
C ILE A 321 16.51 25.97 8.82
N TRP A 322 16.47 24.69 9.20
CA TRP A 322 17.27 23.68 8.52
C TRP A 322 16.87 23.50 7.06
N LEU A 323 15.57 23.46 6.75
CA LEU A 323 15.08 23.34 5.39
C LEU A 323 15.48 24.56 4.55
N ASN A 324 15.20 25.77 5.03
CA ASN A 324 15.39 26.99 4.25
C ASN A 324 16.87 27.35 4.08
N ASP A 325 17.66 27.20 5.14
CA ASP A 325 19.03 27.70 5.18
C ASP A 325 20.05 26.62 4.79
N HIS A 326 19.68 25.33 4.78
CA HIS A 326 20.58 24.20 4.49
C HIS A 326 20.03 23.19 3.48
N LEU A 327 19.05 22.35 3.83
CA LEU A 327 18.61 21.23 2.97
C LEU A 327 18.11 21.70 1.61
N GLY A 328 17.21 22.68 1.59
CA GLY A 328 16.63 23.25 0.37
C GLY A 328 17.71 23.76 -0.58
N PRO A 329 18.56 24.71 -0.17
CA PRO A 329 19.68 25.18 -0.98
C PRO A 329 20.65 24.06 -1.41
N THR A 330 20.93 23.10 -0.53
CA THR A 330 21.86 21.98 -0.83
C THR A 330 21.33 21.12 -1.96
N ILE A 331 20.04 20.74 -1.91
CA ILE A 331 19.42 19.95 -2.97
C ILE A 331 19.21 20.77 -4.24
N ARG A 332 18.63 21.97 -4.14
CA ARG A 332 18.27 22.79 -5.32
C ARG A 332 19.48 23.31 -6.11
N ASN A 333 20.67 23.36 -5.50
CA ASN A 333 21.92 23.70 -6.18
C ASN A 333 22.75 22.48 -6.61
N SER A 334 22.25 21.26 -6.43
CA SER A 334 22.94 20.03 -6.82
C SER A 334 22.49 19.52 -8.20
N GLU A 335 23.08 18.41 -8.66
CA GLU A 335 22.62 17.68 -9.84
C GLU A 335 21.23 17.03 -9.64
N PHE A 336 20.80 16.86 -8.37
CA PHE A 336 19.51 16.29 -7.98
C PHE A 336 18.45 17.36 -7.63
N LYS A 337 18.60 18.58 -8.15
CA LYS A 337 17.71 19.72 -7.84
C LYS A 337 16.22 19.47 -8.10
N ASP A 338 15.89 18.51 -8.97
CA ASP A 338 14.54 18.20 -9.42
C ASP A 338 13.84 17.10 -8.57
N ILE A 339 14.54 16.50 -7.59
CA ILE A 339 13.88 15.54 -6.68
C ILE A 339 12.85 16.26 -5.82
N ILE A 340 11.77 15.56 -5.47
CA ILE A 340 10.71 16.12 -4.64
C ILE A 340 11.13 16.17 -3.18
N LEU A 341 10.91 17.32 -2.53
CA LEU A 341 11.07 17.50 -1.10
C LEU A 341 9.69 17.45 -0.43
N PHE A 342 9.46 16.39 0.35
CA PHE A 342 8.29 16.24 1.20
C PHE A 342 8.53 16.78 2.62
N GLY A 343 7.55 17.49 3.16
CA GLY A 343 7.57 17.99 4.53
C GLY A 343 6.63 17.25 5.49
N ASN A 344 6.88 17.46 6.78
CA ASN A 344 6.17 16.87 7.93
C ASN A 344 6.41 15.37 8.10
N ASP A 345 5.86 14.51 7.23
CA ASP A 345 5.99 13.03 7.32
C ASP A 345 5.66 12.53 8.74
N ASP A 346 4.51 13.02 9.23
CA ASP A 346 4.00 12.86 10.59
C ASP A 346 2.46 12.89 10.56
N GLN A 347 1.85 12.83 11.74
CA GLN A 347 0.42 12.66 11.94
C GLN A 347 -0.43 13.89 11.56
N ARG A 348 -1.71 13.63 11.27
CA ARG A 348 -2.70 14.62 10.83
C ARG A 348 -2.86 15.82 11.76
N TYR A 349 -2.71 15.63 13.07
CA TYR A 349 -2.93 16.70 14.04
C TYR A 349 -1.87 17.82 14.00
N SER A 350 -0.74 17.62 13.30
CA SER A 350 0.24 18.70 13.09
C SER A 350 -0.19 19.66 11.96
N PHE A 351 -1.12 19.25 11.10
CA PHE A 351 -1.63 20.03 9.97
C PHE A 351 -2.71 21.04 10.40
N PRO A 352 -2.84 22.21 9.75
CA PRO A 352 -1.83 22.91 8.93
C PRO A 352 -0.78 23.65 9.80
N HIS A 353 -0.90 23.58 11.13
CA HIS A 353 -0.16 24.40 12.07
C HIS A 353 1.36 24.33 11.85
N TRP A 354 1.89 23.13 11.59
CA TRP A 354 3.33 22.91 11.35
C TRP A 354 3.87 23.83 10.24
N PHE A 355 3.23 23.83 9.07
CA PHE A 355 3.67 24.62 7.91
C PHE A 355 3.45 26.12 8.10
N LYS A 356 2.35 26.51 8.75
CA LYS A 356 2.11 27.93 9.10
C LYS A 356 3.21 28.45 10.03
N MET A 357 3.62 27.65 11.01
CA MET A 357 4.71 28.01 11.94
C MET A 357 6.08 27.98 11.27
N MET A 358 6.32 27.06 10.34
CA MET A 358 7.55 27.06 9.55
C MET A 358 7.70 28.38 8.78
N ASN A 359 6.68 28.74 7.99
CA ASN A 359 6.69 29.95 7.18
C ASN A 359 6.75 31.24 8.03
N TYR A 360 6.13 31.25 9.22
CA TYR A 360 6.26 32.34 10.18
C TYR A 360 7.72 32.51 10.69
N THR A 361 8.44 31.41 10.88
CA THR A 361 9.82 31.42 11.42
C THR A 361 10.85 31.81 10.37
N ARG A 362 10.70 31.24 9.17
CA ARG A 362 11.53 31.49 7.99
C ARG A 362 10.60 31.67 6.79
N PRO A 363 10.33 32.92 6.39
CA PRO A 363 9.53 33.18 5.21
C PRO A 363 10.07 32.41 4.01
N ASN A 364 9.18 31.80 3.24
CA ASN A 364 9.48 30.98 2.06
C ASN A 364 10.06 29.59 2.37
N SER A 365 10.19 29.18 3.64
CA SER A 365 10.70 27.84 3.96
C SER A 365 9.82 26.73 3.37
N VAL A 366 8.50 26.97 3.29
CA VAL A 366 7.52 26.03 2.73
C VAL A 366 7.62 25.97 1.20
N ASP A 367 8.22 26.98 0.55
CA ASP A 367 8.36 27.01 -0.90
C ASP A 367 9.40 25.99 -1.40
N TYR A 368 10.32 25.56 -0.54
CA TYR A 368 11.21 24.44 -0.85
C TYR A 368 10.48 23.09 -0.89
N LEU A 369 9.31 22.97 -0.25
CA LEU A 369 8.52 21.74 -0.26
C LEU A 369 7.67 21.68 -1.53
N ASP A 370 7.76 20.56 -2.26
CA ASP A 370 6.88 20.28 -3.40
C ASP A 370 5.65 19.46 -2.97
N GLY A 371 5.72 18.82 -1.79
CA GLY A 371 4.62 18.05 -1.23
C GLY A 371 4.64 17.95 0.29
N LEU A 372 3.51 17.52 0.85
CA LEU A 372 3.28 17.31 2.26
C LEU A 372 2.95 15.84 2.50
N SER A 373 3.62 15.24 3.48
CA SER A 373 3.47 13.82 3.83
C SER A 373 2.70 13.64 5.14
N LEU A 374 1.70 12.76 5.10
CA LEU A 374 0.85 12.38 6.22
C LEU A 374 1.08 10.91 6.61
N HIS A 375 1.11 10.65 7.91
CA HIS A 375 0.97 9.30 8.48
C HIS A 375 -0.47 9.09 8.99
N TRP A 376 -1.05 7.92 8.73
CA TRP A 376 -2.50 7.65 8.91
C TRP A 376 -2.94 7.34 10.35
N TYR A 377 -2.00 7.08 11.27
CA TYR A 377 -2.30 6.41 12.54
C TYR A 377 -3.38 7.07 13.39
N TRP A 378 -3.51 8.40 13.38
CA TRP A 378 -4.44 9.12 14.26
C TRP A 378 -5.69 9.67 13.57
N ASP A 379 -5.96 9.23 12.34
CA ASP A 379 -7.07 9.73 11.52
C ASP A 379 -8.45 9.41 12.09
N GLU A 380 -8.60 8.33 12.87
CA GLU A 380 -9.85 8.02 13.59
C GLU A 380 -10.17 9.04 14.69
N ILE A 381 -9.17 9.80 15.17
CA ILE A 381 -9.31 10.77 16.27
C ILE A 381 -9.32 12.21 15.75
N PHE A 382 -8.50 12.51 14.73
CA PHE A 382 -8.41 13.84 14.14
C PHE A 382 -9.08 13.83 12.76
N GLY A 383 -10.14 14.63 12.61
CA GLY A 383 -10.92 14.69 11.37
C GLY A 383 -10.15 15.30 10.18
N SER A 384 -10.63 15.02 8.99
CA SER A 384 -10.03 15.46 7.72
C SER A 384 -10.09 16.98 7.46
N SER A 385 -10.81 17.75 8.28
CA SER A 385 -10.87 19.21 8.16
C SER A 385 -9.49 19.88 8.25
N LEU A 386 -8.53 19.29 8.97
CA LEU A 386 -7.15 19.77 9.04
C LEU A 386 -6.44 19.68 7.68
N ILE A 387 -6.80 18.68 6.87
CA ILE A 387 -6.29 18.52 5.50
C ILE A 387 -6.95 19.53 4.57
N ASP A 388 -8.26 19.76 4.72
CA ASP A 388 -8.97 20.78 3.94
C ASP A 388 -8.35 22.18 4.19
N GLU A 389 -8.12 22.55 5.46
CA GLU A 389 -7.43 23.80 5.83
C GLU A 389 -5.99 23.88 5.32
N THR A 390 -5.29 22.73 5.23
CA THR A 390 -3.93 22.69 4.67
C THR A 390 -3.95 22.91 3.18
N THR A 391 -4.89 22.29 2.47
CA THR A 391 -5.06 22.45 1.03
C THR A 391 -5.43 23.90 0.68
N GLU A 392 -6.24 24.56 1.51
CA GLU A 392 -6.51 26.00 1.35
C GLU A 392 -5.23 26.85 1.57
N TYR A 393 -4.39 26.49 2.54
CA TYR A 393 -3.16 27.21 2.85
C TYR A 393 -2.04 26.99 1.81
N ALA A 394 -1.91 25.77 1.27
CA ALA A 394 -0.84 25.35 0.37
C ALA A 394 -1.41 24.52 -0.80
N PRO A 395 -2.21 25.12 -1.70
CA PRO A 395 -2.99 24.41 -2.72
C PRO A 395 -2.15 23.81 -3.85
N ASP A 396 -0.90 24.25 -4.00
CA ASP A 396 0.03 23.81 -5.04
C ASP A 396 0.84 22.55 -4.66
N LYS A 397 0.66 22.03 -3.43
CA LYS A 397 1.49 20.94 -2.89
C LYS A 397 0.87 19.57 -3.18
N LEU A 398 1.73 18.61 -3.52
CA LEU A 398 1.33 17.20 -3.55
C LEU A 398 1.01 16.73 -2.13
N LEU A 399 -0.16 16.13 -1.94
CA LEU A 399 -0.54 15.47 -0.69
C LEU A 399 -0.40 13.97 -0.83
N ILE A 400 0.42 13.34 0.02
CA ILE A 400 0.57 11.88 0.05
C ILE A 400 0.38 11.32 1.45
N VAL A 401 -0.29 10.17 1.55
CA VAL A 401 -0.14 9.32 2.72
C VAL A 401 1.16 8.57 2.50
N SER A 402 2.20 8.91 3.26
CA SER A 402 3.55 8.36 3.08
C SER A 402 3.80 7.11 3.93
N GLU A 403 2.91 6.85 4.88
CA GLU A 403 2.97 5.70 5.77
C GLU A 403 1.58 5.39 6.35
N SER A 404 1.21 4.12 6.30
CA SER A 404 0.04 3.57 6.98
C SER A 404 0.31 2.16 7.45
N CYS A 405 -0.10 1.82 8.67
CA CYS A 405 -0.21 0.44 9.12
C CYS A 405 -1.36 0.30 10.12
N ILE A 406 -1.59 -0.92 10.60
CA ILE A 406 -2.61 -1.21 11.60
C ILE A 406 -2.04 -2.15 12.67
N GLY A 407 -2.57 -2.08 13.88
CA GLY A 407 -1.95 -2.71 15.05
C GLY A 407 -1.05 -1.75 15.83
N ASP A 408 -0.93 -0.50 15.41
CA ASP A 408 -0.13 0.56 16.04
C ASP A 408 -0.72 1.07 17.38
N LYS A 409 -2.01 0.81 17.63
CA LYS A 409 -2.70 1.32 18.82
C LYS A 409 -2.60 0.39 20.03
N PRO A 410 -2.47 0.94 21.27
CA PRO A 410 -2.38 0.11 22.48
C PRO A 410 -3.67 -0.65 22.80
N TRP A 411 -4.80 -0.30 22.19
CA TRP A 411 -6.08 -1.03 22.31
C TRP A 411 -6.35 -1.98 21.14
N GLN A 412 -5.41 -2.13 20.20
CA GLN A 412 -5.46 -3.10 19.11
C GLN A 412 -4.48 -4.24 19.40
N ARG A 413 -4.70 -5.42 18.78
CA ARG A 413 -3.68 -6.46 18.73
C ARG A 413 -2.54 -5.95 17.84
N SER A 414 -1.33 -5.87 18.36
CA SER A 414 -0.18 -5.38 17.58
C SER A 414 0.26 -6.37 16.51
N ALA A 415 0.23 -7.67 16.83
CA ALA A 415 0.54 -8.74 15.88
C ALA A 415 -0.47 -8.83 14.71
N PRO A 416 -0.06 -9.44 13.60
CA PRO A 416 -0.93 -9.83 12.50
C PRO A 416 -2.16 -10.61 12.94
N VAL A 417 -3.26 -10.36 12.24
CA VAL A 417 -4.54 -11.03 12.47
C VAL A 417 -4.97 -11.66 11.15
N LEU A 418 -4.44 -12.86 10.91
CA LEU A 418 -4.61 -13.57 9.64
C LEU A 418 -6.08 -13.67 9.24
N GLY A 419 -6.38 -13.14 8.06
CA GLY A 419 -7.71 -13.21 7.45
C GLY A 419 -8.68 -12.13 7.95
N SER A 420 -8.22 -11.12 8.69
CA SER A 420 -9.08 -10.07 9.22
C SER A 420 -9.72 -9.20 8.13
N TRP A 421 -11.02 -9.42 7.88
CA TRP A 421 -11.81 -8.53 7.04
C TRP A 421 -11.97 -7.14 7.66
N GLU A 422 -12.04 -7.05 8.99
CA GLU A 422 -12.17 -5.75 9.69
C GLU A 422 -10.99 -4.82 9.38
N ARG A 423 -9.76 -5.35 9.35
CA ARG A 423 -8.57 -4.57 8.96
C ARG A 423 -8.65 -4.10 7.50
N ALA A 424 -9.17 -4.93 6.61
CA ALA A 424 -9.44 -4.53 5.22
C ALA A 424 -10.53 -3.45 5.09
N GLU A 425 -11.58 -3.49 5.91
CA GLU A 425 -12.59 -2.42 5.95
C GLU A 425 -11.98 -1.10 6.39
N LYS A 426 -11.10 -1.11 7.39
CA LYS A 426 -10.40 0.09 7.87
C LYS A 426 -9.53 0.70 6.78
N TYR A 427 -8.71 -0.11 6.10
CA TYR A 427 -7.95 0.34 4.93
C TYR A 427 -8.89 0.93 3.87
N THR A 428 -9.94 0.20 3.47
CA THR A 428 -10.88 0.67 2.46
C THR A 428 -11.46 2.05 2.79
N ARG A 429 -11.89 2.28 4.04
CA ARG A 429 -12.40 3.58 4.49
C ARG A 429 -11.33 4.66 4.41
N ALA A 430 -10.12 4.34 4.84
CA ALA A 430 -9.01 5.28 4.87
C ALA A 430 -8.62 5.74 3.46
N PHE A 431 -8.53 4.82 2.50
CA PHE A 431 -8.32 5.13 1.08
C PHE A 431 -9.43 6.03 0.54
N LEU A 432 -10.70 5.67 0.79
CA LEU A 432 -11.86 6.45 0.33
C LEU A 432 -11.88 7.86 0.92
N GLU A 433 -11.59 8.01 2.22
CA GLU A 433 -11.55 9.31 2.90
C GLU A 433 -10.41 10.18 2.36
N ASN A 434 -9.17 9.71 2.40
CA ASN A 434 -8.02 10.53 2.00
C ASN A 434 -8.09 10.91 0.52
N ILE A 435 -8.49 10.00 -0.37
CA ILE A 435 -8.69 10.34 -1.79
C ILE A 435 -9.80 11.39 -1.95
N LYS A 436 -10.88 11.34 -1.14
CA LYS A 436 -11.92 12.38 -1.18
C LYS A 436 -11.40 13.75 -0.75
N HIS A 437 -10.41 13.79 0.13
CA HIS A 437 -9.76 14.98 0.66
C HIS A 437 -8.49 15.40 -0.10
N GLY A 438 -8.34 14.96 -1.36
CA GLY A 438 -7.32 15.51 -2.26
C GLY A 438 -5.95 14.85 -2.21
N PHE A 439 -5.81 13.71 -1.52
CA PHE A 439 -4.57 12.94 -1.58
C PHE A 439 -4.31 12.38 -2.99
N HIS A 440 -3.05 12.47 -3.41
CA HIS A 440 -2.55 12.09 -4.74
C HIS A 440 -1.94 10.68 -4.73
N ALA A 441 -1.45 10.22 -3.58
CA ALA A 441 -0.80 8.93 -3.46
C ALA A 441 -0.91 8.36 -2.04
N TRP A 442 -0.69 7.04 -1.96
CA TRP A 442 -0.70 6.28 -0.72
C TRP A 442 0.46 5.27 -0.70
N ILE A 443 1.23 5.26 0.38
CA ILE A 443 2.29 4.29 0.64
C ILE A 443 1.93 3.56 1.95
N ASP A 444 1.68 2.26 1.83
CA ASP A 444 1.54 1.37 2.98
C ASP A 444 2.91 1.14 3.66
N TRP A 445 2.90 0.57 4.86
CA TRP A 445 4.13 0.26 5.56
C TRP A 445 4.82 -0.99 5.00
N ASN A 446 5.25 -1.92 5.85
CA ASN A 446 5.98 -3.09 5.40
C ASN A 446 5.14 -3.93 4.42
N ILE A 447 5.66 -4.18 3.21
CA ILE A 447 4.98 -5.04 2.23
C ILE A 447 4.83 -6.49 2.71
N ILE A 448 5.70 -6.92 3.63
CA ILE A 448 5.65 -8.22 4.28
C ILE A 448 6.20 -8.13 5.71
N LEU A 449 5.58 -8.86 6.63
CA LEU A 449 6.06 -9.11 8.00
C LEU A 449 5.90 -10.60 8.35
N ASP A 450 6.50 -11.05 9.45
CA ASP A 450 6.28 -12.39 9.99
C ASP A 450 4.94 -12.50 10.76
N GLU A 451 4.64 -13.70 11.28
CA GLU A 451 3.43 -14.02 12.03
C GLU A 451 3.26 -13.21 13.33
N GLU A 452 4.33 -12.62 13.86
CA GLU A 452 4.33 -11.79 15.07
C GLU A 452 4.35 -10.28 14.76
N GLY A 453 4.51 -9.89 13.49
CA GLY A 453 4.52 -8.50 13.04
C GLY A 453 5.90 -7.85 13.03
N GLY A 454 6.96 -8.65 12.86
CA GLY A 454 8.34 -8.23 12.79
C GLY A 454 9.09 -8.82 11.59
N PRO A 455 10.43 -8.95 11.68
CA PRO A 455 11.26 -8.59 12.84
C PRO A 455 11.39 -7.07 13.02
N ASN A 456 11.59 -6.63 14.26
CA ASN A 456 11.95 -5.25 14.59
C ASN A 456 12.71 -5.26 15.92
N TYR A 457 13.66 -4.35 16.12
CA TYR A 457 14.58 -4.42 17.27
C TYR A 457 14.04 -3.82 18.58
N VAL A 458 12.78 -3.35 18.59
CA VAL A 458 12.18 -2.58 19.70
C VAL A 458 10.81 -3.10 20.16
N ASP A 459 10.39 -4.27 19.69
CA ASP A 459 9.06 -4.86 19.89
C ASP A 459 7.88 -3.96 19.45
N ASN A 460 8.08 -3.11 18.45
CA ASN A 460 7.07 -2.27 17.80
C ASN A 460 6.35 -3.04 16.68
N THR A 461 5.64 -4.12 17.03
CA THR A 461 4.98 -4.99 16.04
C THR A 461 3.70 -4.39 15.47
N VAL A 462 3.43 -4.65 14.19
CA VAL A 462 2.23 -4.20 13.47
C VAL A 462 1.78 -5.28 12.47
N ASP A 463 0.65 -5.07 11.79
CA ASP A 463 0.21 -5.93 10.70
C ASP A 463 0.80 -5.52 9.34
N ALA A 464 0.77 -6.44 8.38
CA ALA A 464 1.15 -6.19 6.99
C ALA A 464 0.18 -6.86 5.98
N PRO A 465 0.13 -6.40 4.72
CA PRO A 465 -0.72 -6.99 3.69
C PRO A 465 -0.35 -8.42 3.33
N VAL A 466 0.92 -8.79 3.52
CA VAL A 466 1.43 -10.15 3.34
C VAL A 466 2.15 -10.59 4.60
N ILE A 467 1.90 -11.82 5.03
CA ILE A 467 2.51 -12.42 6.21
C ILE A 467 3.35 -13.64 5.82
N ALA A 468 4.64 -13.63 6.12
CA ALA A 468 5.55 -14.77 5.91
C ALA A 468 5.28 -15.88 6.93
N ASN A 469 5.25 -17.14 6.48
CA ASN A 469 5.29 -18.28 7.38
C ASN A 469 6.76 -18.57 7.75
N THR A 470 7.17 -18.11 8.92
CA THR A 470 8.55 -18.26 9.41
C THR A 470 8.83 -19.62 10.01
N THR A 471 7.78 -20.41 10.27
CA THR A 471 7.93 -21.81 10.71
C THR A 471 8.54 -22.68 9.61
N THR A 472 8.13 -22.47 8.36
CA THR A 472 8.60 -23.26 7.21
C THR A 472 9.51 -22.49 6.26
N ASN A 473 9.37 -21.16 6.16
CA ASN A 473 10.01 -20.30 5.14
C ASN A 473 9.73 -20.74 3.69
N GLU A 474 8.59 -21.40 3.46
CA GLU A 474 8.19 -21.96 2.16
C GLU A 474 6.90 -21.35 1.61
N GLU A 475 6.20 -20.54 2.42
CA GLU A 475 4.94 -19.91 2.01
C GLU A 475 4.75 -18.53 2.66
N PHE A 476 3.91 -17.71 2.03
CA PHE A 476 3.37 -16.49 2.63
C PHE A 476 1.86 -16.41 2.41
N TYR A 477 1.20 -15.55 3.18
CA TYR A 477 -0.25 -15.36 3.17
C TYR A 477 -0.61 -13.93 2.76
N LYS A 478 -1.36 -13.77 1.67
CA LYS A 478 -1.98 -12.49 1.33
C LYS A 478 -3.24 -12.28 2.15
N GLN A 479 -3.27 -11.18 2.89
CA GLN A 479 -4.38 -10.82 3.77
C GLN A 479 -5.52 -10.15 3.00
N PRO A 480 -6.74 -10.07 3.57
CA PRO A 480 -7.84 -9.32 2.96
C PRO A 480 -7.49 -7.86 2.61
N MET A 481 -6.61 -7.21 3.39
CA MET A 481 -6.17 -5.84 3.11
C MET A 481 -5.35 -5.71 1.83
N PHE A 482 -4.61 -6.75 1.41
CA PHE A 482 -3.91 -6.79 0.11
C PHE A 482 -4.91 -6.59 -1.03
N TYR A 483 -6.02 -7.33 -1.00
CA TYR A 483 -7.08 -7.23 -2.01
C TYR A 483 -7.83 -5.91 -1.91
N ALA A 484 -8.10 -5.42 -0.70
CA ALA A 484 -8.72 -4.11 -0.50
C ALA A 484 -7.89 -2.99 -1.15
N MET A 485 -6.56 -2.99 -0.98
CA MET A 485 -5.67 -2.05 -1.66
C MET A 485 -5.71 -2.19 -3.19
N GLY A 486 -5.79 -3.43 -3.70
CA GLY A 486 -5.89 -3.69 -5.13
C GLY A 486 -7.03 -2.94 -5.80
N HIS A 487 -8.19 -2.80 -5.14
CA HIS A 487 -9.34 -2.08 -5.71
C HIS A 487 -9.03 -0.62 -6.04
N PHE A 488 -7.99 -0.05 -5.41
CA PHE A 488 -7.44 1.27 -5.71
C PHE A 488 -6.22 1.14 -6.62
N SER A 489 -5.16 0.46 -6.18
CA SER A 489 -3.86 0.50 -6.85
C SER A 489 -3.87 -0.09 -8.26
N LYS A 490 -4.50 -1.25 -8.42
CA LYS A 490 -4.53 -2.00 -9.68
C LYS A 490 -5.44 -1.36 -10.71
N LEU A 491 -6.56 -0.79 -10.24
CA LEU A 491 -7.63 -0.31 -11.11
C LEU A 491 -7.60 1.20 -11.34
N VAL A 492 -6.79 1.94 -10.56
CA VAL A 492 -6.56 3.38 -10.67
C VAL A 492 -5.07 3.62 -10.96
N PRO A 493 -4.60 3.34 -12.19
CA PRO A 493 -3.21 3.55 -12.55
C PRO A 493 -2.82 5.02 -12.46
N GLU A 494 -1.51 5.28 -12.40
CA GLU A 494 -0.94 6.62 -12.47
C GLU A 494 -1.58 7.47 -13.57
N GLY A 495 -1.86 8.75 -13.26
CA GLY A 495 -2.47 9.69 -14.20
C GLY A 495 -4.00 9.61 -14.23
N SER A 496 -4.62 8.69 -13.48
CA SER A 496 -6.07 8.69 -13.28
C SER A 496 -6.52 9.96 -12.57
N ILE A 497 -7.56 10.61 -13.08
CA ILE A 497 -8.11 11.86 -12.55
C ILE A 497 -9.35 11.53 -11.75
N ARG A 498 -9.43 11.95 -10.48
CA ARG A 498 -10.64 11.77 -9.69
C ARG A 498 -11.78 12.59 -10.28
N VAL A 499 -12.95 11.98 -10.46
CA VAL A 499 -14.19 12.63 -10.92
C VAL A 499 -15.26 12.58 -9.84
N ASP A 500 -16.29 13.41 -9.96
CA ASP A 500 -17.36 13.50 -8.99
C ASP A 500 -18.23 12.23 -9.00
N ALA A 501 -18.41 11.63 -7.82
CA ALA A 501 -19.23 10.45 -7.59
C ALA A 501 -20.03 10.65 -6.31
N VAL A 502 -21.36 10.75 -6.44
CA VAL A 502 -22.26 11.11 -5.33
C VAL A 502 -23.31 10.02 -5.14
N PRO A 503 -23.28 9.28 -4.02
CA PRO A 503 -24.32 8.32 -3.67
C PRO A 503 -25.53 9.06 -3.07
N SER A 504 -26.74 8.52 -3.29
CA SER A 504 -27.98 9.09 -2.76
C SER A 504 -28.16 8.90 -1.25
N ASN A 505 -27.37 8.03 -0.62
CA ASN A 505 -27.39 7.80 0.82
C ASN A 505 -26.00 7.38 1.35
N VAL A 506 -25.86 7.36 2.68
CA VAL A 506 -24.62 7.08 3.41
C VAL A 506 -24.27 5.59 3.52
N ASN A 507 -25.03 4.68 2.91
CA ASN A 507 -24.77 3.24 3.03
C ASN A 507 -23.71 2.74 2.03
N LEU A 508 -23.28 3.60 1.11
CA LEU A 508 -22.30 3.32 0.09
C LEU A 508 -21.21 4.39 0.15
N ASP A 509 -20.00 3.98 0.50
CA ASP A 509 -18.83 4.84 0.36
C ASP A 509 -18.21 4.61 -1.02
N CYS A 510 -17.96 5.69 -1.78
CA CYS A 510 -17.42 5.56 -3.13
C CYS A 510 -16.47 6.69 -3.54
N VAL A 511 -15.66 6.40 -4.56
CA VAL A 511 -14.88 7.36 -5.36
C VAL A 511 -14.87 6.88 -6.81
N ALA A 512 -14.73 7.80 -7.76
CA ALA A 512 -14.59 7.44 -9.17
C ALA A 512 -13.45 8.19 -9.84
N PHE A 513 -12.91 7.62 -10.91
CA PHE A 513 -11.77 8.14 -11.64
C PHE A 513 -11.96 7.99 -13.14
N LEU A 514 -11.53 9.00 -13.89
CA LEU A 514 -11.26 8.89 -15.31
C LEU A 514 -9.80 8.46 -15.51
N ARG A 515 -9.61 7.27 -16.04
CA ARG A 515 -8.29 6.68 -16.29
C ARG A 515 -7.63 7.24 -17.55
N PRO A 516 -6.29 7.11 -17.71
CA PRO A 516 -5.59 7.49 -18.93
C PRO A 516 -6.11 6.79 -20.19
N ASP A 517 -6.57 5.55 -20.05
CA ASP A 517 -7.19 4.74 -21.12
C ASP A 517 -8.66 5.09 -21.39
N LYS A 518 -9.12 6.24 -20.89
CA LYS A 518 -10.45 6.83 -21.05
C LYS A 518 -11.61 6.07 -20.39
N LYS A 519 -11.32 5.01 -19.64
CA LYS A 519 -12.31 4.29 -18.86
C LYS A 519 -12.62 4.99 -17.54
N ILE A 520 -13.81 4.76 -17.01
CA ILE A 520 -14.18 5.07 -15.65
C ILE A 520 -13.87 3.87 -14.74
N ALA A 521 -13.16 4.12 -13.65
CA ALA A 521 -13.04 3.21 -12.53
C ALA A 521 -13.80 3.79 -11.33
N ALA A 522 -14.83 3.11 -10.82
CA ALA A 522 -15.59 3.54 -9.65
C ALA A 522 -15.47 2.50 -8.53
N VAL A 523 -14.79 2.87 -7.44
CA VAL A 523 -14.63 2.02 -6.25
C VAL A 523 -15.81 2.24 -5.32
N LEU A 524 -16.45 1.15 -4.91
CA LEU A 524 -17.70 1.09 -4.16
C LEU A 524 -17.50 0.21 -2.93
N PHE A 525 -17.84 0.70 -1.75
CA PHE A 525 -17.71 -0.06 -0.51
C PHE A 525 -19.07 -0.19 0.18
N ASN A 526 -19.61 -1.41 0.19
CA ASN A 526 -20.79 -1.77 0.97
C ASN A 526 -20.35 -2.29 2.35
N SER A 527 -20.19 -1.37 3.28
CA SER A 527 -19.84 -1.71 4.66
C SER A 527 -21.02 -2.22 5.50
N GLY A 528 -22.22 -2.21 4.93
CA GLY A 528 -23.46 -2.60 5.57
C GLY A 528 -23.55 -4.10 5.86
N ARG A 529 -24.64 -4.49 6.52
CA ARG A 529 -24.99 -5.89 6.81
C ARG A 529 -26.03 -6.47 5.84
N ALA A 530 -26.41 -5.69 4.83
CA ALA A 530 -27.42 -6.00 3.84
C ALA A 530 -26.82 -5.82 2.45
N ASP A 531 -27.36 -6.55 1.48
CA ASP A 531 -26.97 -6.41 0.09
C ASP A 531 -27.53 -5.09 -0.43
N THR A 532 -26.86 -4.51 -1.42
CA THR A 532 -27.21 -3.19 -1.92
C THR A 532 -27.38 -3.22 -3.43
N ASN A 533 -28.58 -2.89 -3.90
CA ASN A 533 -28.85 -2.51 -5.28
C ASN A 533 -28.36 -1.09 -5.50
N ILE A 534 -27.39 -0.93 -6.40
CA ILE A 534 -26.79 0.33 -6.78
C ILE A 534 -27.18 0.61 -8.23
N THR A 535 -28.06 1.58 -8.44
CA THR A 535 -28.32 2.14 -9.77
C THR A 535 -27.25 3.17 -10.05
N VAL A 536 -26.33 2.84 -10.95
CA VAL A 536 -25.27 3.74 -11.41
C VAL A 536 -25.81 4.58 -12.55
N VAL A 537 -25.66 5.90 -12.43
CA VAL A 537 -26.06 6.88 -13.44
C VAL A 537 -24.82 7.66 -13.83
N ASP A 538 -24.26 7.34 -14.99
CA ASP A 538 -23.12 8.03 -15.58
C ASP A 538 -23.59 9.15 -16.51
N SER A 539 -22.90 10.29 -16.45
CA SER A 539 -23.26 11.50 -17.21
C SER A 539 -23.18 11.36 -18.73
N GLU A 540 -22.48 10.33 -19.25
CA GLU A 540 -22.29 10.13 -20.69
C GLU A 540 -22.87 8.79 -21.20
N ARG A 541 -22.71 7.70 -20.45
CA ARG A 541 -23.11 6.34 -20.87
C ARG A 541 -24.55 5.96 -20.55
N GLY A 542 -25.19 6.64 -19.59
CA GLY A 542 -26.52 6.28 -19.11
C GLY A 542 -26.47 5.47 -17.81
N GLN A 543 -27.36 4.50 -17.66
CA GLN A 543 -27.55 3.82 -16.37
C GLN A 543 -27.60 2.29 -16.47
N PHE A 544 -27.25 1.65 -15.36
CA PHE A 544 -27.38 0.22 -15.12
C PHE A 544 -27.52 -0.03 -13.61
N THR A 545 -27.93 -1.24 -13.21
CA THR A 545 -28.07 -1.59 -11.80
C THR A 545 -27.26 -2.84 -11.47
N VAL A 546 -26.51 -2.77 -10.37
CA VAL A 546 -25.77 -3.90 -9.80
C VAL A 546 -26.26 -4.18 -8.38
N ASN A 547 -26.38 -5.46 -8.02
CA ASN A 547 -26.56 -5.90 -6.64
C ASN A 547 -25.22 -6.37 -6.09
N VAL A 548 -24.77 -5.71 -5.02
CA VAL A 548 -23.52 -6.03 -4.34
C VAL A 548 -23.76 -6.60 -2.94
N PRO A 549 -23.04 -7.66 -2.53
CA PRO A 549 -23.22 -8.30 -1.23
C PRO A 549 -22.92 -7.33 -0.07
N ALA A 550 -23.41 -7.64 1.12
CA ALA A 550 -22.96 -7.00 2.35
C ALA A 550 -21.45 -7.20 2.58
N LYS A 551 -20.80 -6.30 3.33
CA LYS A 551 -19.41 -6.48 3.79
C LYS A 551 -18.44 -6.76 2.64
N SER A 552 -18.45 -5.87 1.65
CA SER A 552 -17.79 -6.07 0.36
C SER A 552 -17.27 -4.76 -0.22
N ILE A 553 -16.22 -4.89 -1.03
CA ILE A 553 -15.65 -3.82 -1.84
C ILE A 553 -15.71 -4.24 -3.31
N HIS A 554 -16.06 -3.29 -4.15
CA HIS A 554 -16.23 -3.49 -5.58
C HIS A 554 -15.55 -2.37 -6.35
N THR A 555 -15.10 -2.68 -7.56
CA THR A 555 -14.70 -1.67 -8.53
C THR A 555 -15.42 -1.93 -9.83
N LEU A 556 -16.16 -0.94 -10.32
CA LEU A 556 -16.71 -0.92 -11.66
C LEU A 556 -15.68 -0.37 -12.62
N LEU A 557 -15.51 -1.01 -13.77
CA LEU A 557 -14.67 -0.55 -14.87
C LEU A 557 -15.47 -0.55 -16.18
N TYR A 558 -15.59 0.60 -16.83
CA TYR A 558 -16.35 0.75 -18.09
C TYR A 558 -15.83 1.92 -18.94
N SER A 559 -16.16 1.93 -20.23
CA SER A 559 -15.77 3.00 -21.18
C SER A 559 -16.53 4.32 -20.98
#